data_AF-A0A381DH35-F1
#
_entry.id   AF-A0A381DH35-F1
#
_cell.length_a   1.000
_cell.length_b   1.000
_cell.length_c   1.000
_cell.angle_alpha   90.00
_cell.angle_beta   90.00
_cell.angle_gamma   90.00
#
_symmetry.space_group_name_H-M   'P 1'
#
loop_
_entity.id
_entity.type
_entity.pdbx_description
1 polymer ?
#
loop_
_entity_poly.entity_id
_entity_poly.type
_entity_poly.pdbx_seq_one_letter_code
_entity_poly.pdbx_strand_id
1 'polypeptide(L)'
;MFDYEKKFFNQMSVAVILLMALPVGIACIILGFGMGDSPCIMCWAERITMIVIAFIGLLIVRYGFKVSYFAALIFMACWGLFNGFIHYTVDGTFGGYLDIKQGFGLEILGAHTQFWVIVVNFCVLLFLGLIFILNSKHIAEIMKKSADNEYEKELKNLFLGKVANIVFIVIIAFNSIQAFVTSGVPPYLASSTPARMSLDSDKWFWEKDHWESTFDFRFDWNPELPDLPE
;
A
#
# COMPACT_ATOMS: atom_id res chain seq x y z
N MET A 1 12.48 29.60 4.09
CA MET A 1 11.13 29.07 3.78
C MET A 1 10.03 30.02 4.30
N PHE A 2 9.13 30.46 3.42
CA PHE A 2 7.92 31.24 3.72
C PHE A 2 6.78 30.37 4.31
N ASP A 3 5.76 31.00 4.90
CA ASP A 3 4.65 30.30 5.57
C ASP A 3 3.82 29.41 4.64
N TYR A 4 3.58 29.85 3.40
CA TYR A 4 2.82 29.06 2.42
C TYR A 4 3.60 27.82 1.96
N GLU A 5 4.92 27.93 1.81
CA GLU A 5 5.80 26.79 1.49
C GLU A 5 5.78 25.78 2.64
N LYS A 6 5.93 26.25 3.88
CA LYS A 6 5.84 25.43 5.09
C LYS A 6 4.49 24.73 5.20
N LYS A 7 3.40 25.43 4.89
CA LYS A 7 2.04 24.88 4.90
C LYS A 7 1.90 23.73 3.90
N PHE A 8 2.39 23.91 2.67
CA PHE A 8 2.36 22.86 1.64
C PHE A 8 3.11 21.59 2.10
N PHE A 9 4.36 21.73 2.58
CA PHE A 9 5.14 20.56 3.03
C PHE A 9 4.56 19.91 4.29
N ASN A 10 3.93 20.69 5.17
CA ASN A 10 3.18 20.15 6.32
C ASN A 10 1.96 19.35 5.86
N GLN A 11 1.19 19.82 4.88
CA GLN A 11 0.06 19.08 4.32
C GLN A 11 0.51 17.77 3.67
N MET A 12 1.60 17.80 2.90
CA MET A 12 2.21 16.58 2.35
C MET A 12 2.66 15.61 3.45
N SER A 13 3.28 16.12 4.52
CA SER A 13 3.70 15.30 5.67
C SER A 13 2.52 14.64 6.37
N VAL A 14 1.42 15.39 6.57
CA VAL A 14 0.18 14.86 7.15
C VAL A 14 -0.43 13.79 6.24
N ALA A 15 -0.47 14.00 4.93
CA ALA A 15 -0.97 13.00 3.98
C ALA A 15 -0.17 11.70 4.07
N VAL A 16 1.16 11.77 4.16
CA VAL A 16 2.02 10.59 4.36
C VAL A 16 1.73 9.90 5.70
N ILE A 17 1.62 10.67 6.79
CA ILE A 17 1.31 10.11 8.11
C ILE A 17 -0.04 9.38 8.08
N LEU A 18 -1.07 9.99 7.49
CA LEU A 18 -2.39 9.38 7.40
C LEU A 18 -2.39 8.12 6.54
N LEU A 19 -1.72 8.14 5.38
CA LEU A 19 -1.61 6.97 4.50
C LEU A 19 -0.85 5.83 5.19
N MET A 20 0.20 6.12 5.96
CA MET A 20 0.93 5.07 6.67
C MET A 20 0.17 4.58 7.90
N ALA A 21 -0.29 5.48 8.77
CA ALA A 21 -0.89 5.12 10.06
C ALA A 21 -2.27 4.49 9.93
N LEU A 22 -3.10 4.95 8.98
CA LEU A 22 -4.47 4.45 8.83
C LEU A 22 -4.49 3.13 8.08
N PRO A 23 -4.42 3.06 6.73
CA PRO A 23 -4.62 1.77 6.06
C PRO A 23 -3.48 0.78 6.34
N VAL A 24 -2.21 1.17 6.22
CA VAL A 24 -1.08 0.24 6.40
C VAL A 24 -0.90 -0.12 7.88
N GLY A 25 -0.94 0.86 8.76
CA GLY A 25 -0.77 0.69 10.20
C GLY A 25 -1.89 -0.13 10.84
N ILE A 26 -3.15 0.18 10.53
CA ILE A 26 -4.30 -0.61 11.04
C ILE A 26 -4.22 -2.04 10.50
N ALA A 27 -3.98 -2.22 9.20
CA ALA A 27 -3.94 -3.56 8.61
C ALA A 27 -2.78 -4.42 9.14
N CYS A 28 -1.64 -3.79 9.46
CA CYS A 28 -0.49 -4.51 9.99
C CYS A 28 -0.61 -4.78 11.50
N ILE A 29 -0.83 -3.74 12.30
CA ILE A 29 -0.74 -3.82 13.76
C ILE A 29 -2.05 -4.35 14.35
N ILE A 30 -3.19 -3.82 13.89
CA ILE A 30 -4.50 -4.19 14.47
C ILE A 30 -5.01 -5.48 13.84
N LEU A 31 -5.14 -5.53 12.51
CA LEU A 31 -5.68 -6.73 11.84
C LEU A 31 -4.66 -7.87 11.91
N GLY A 32 -3.41 -7.61 11.53
CA GLY A 32 -2.34 -8.62 11.57
C GLY A 32 -2.01 -9.10 12.98
N PHE A 33 -1.21 -8.31 13.71
CA PHE A 33 -0.73 -8.73 15.03
C PHE A 33 -1.84 -8.81 16.10
N GLY A 34 -2.88 -7.97 16.01
CA GLY A 34 -3.96 -7.92 17.01
C GLY A 34 -5.07 -8.95 16.80
N MET A 35 -5.49 -9.18 15.55
CA MET A 35 -6.62 -10.07 15.23
C MET A 35 -6.19 -11.39 14.55
N GLY A 36 -4.88 -11.57 14.32
CA GLY A 36 -4.33 -12.76 13.68
C GLY A 36 -4.68 -12.86 12.20
N ASP A 37 -4.97 -11.74 11.53
CA ASP A 37 -5.32 -11.71 10.12
C ASP A 37 -4.07 -11.85 9.24
N SER A 38 -4.14 -12.75 8.27
CA SER A 38 -3.03 -13.08 7.39
C SER A 38 -3.28 -12.53 5.99
N PRO A 39 -2.47 -11.58 5.51
CA PRO A 39 -2.65 -10.98 4.18
C PRO A 39 -2.39 -11.98 3.05
N CYS A 40 -3.23 -11.93 2.01
CA CYS A 40 -3.00 -12.64 0.76
C CYS A 40 -1.86 -12.00 -0.07
N ILE A 41 -1.45 -12.69 -1.14
CA ILE A 41 -0.45 -12.18 -2.08
C ILE A 41 -0.86 -10.82 -2.70
N MET A 42 -2.15 -10.64 -3.00
CA MET A 42 -2.67 -9.39 -3.55
C MET A 42 -2.72 -8.27 -2.49
N CYS A 43 -3.09 -8.57 -1.24
CA CYS A 43 -3.01 -7.65 -0.10
C CYS A 43 -1.57 -7.15 0.10
N TRP A 44 -0.56 -8.02 -0.08
CA TRP A 44 0.84 -7.63 -0.03
C TRP A 44 1.19 -6.64 -1.14
N ALA A 45 0.77 -6.91 -2.38
CA ALA A 45 0.99 -6.01 -3.51
C ALA A 45 0.35 -4.62 -3.30
N GLU A 46 -0.85 -4.58 -2.73
CA GLU A 46 -1.55 -3.34 -2.38
C GLU A 46 -0.86 -2.57 -1.27
N ARG A 47 -0.40 -3.25 -0.21
CA ARG A 47 0.39 -2.64 0.87
C ARG A 47 1.69 -2.05 0.34
N ILE A 48 2.42 -2.77 -0.50
CA ILE A 48 3.64 -2.28 -1.15
C ILE A 48 3.32 -1.01 -1.97
N THR A 49 2.21 -1.00 -2.70
CA THR A 49 1.80 0.17 -3.48
C THR A 49 1.59 1.40 -2.57
N MET A 50 0.86 1.26 -1.47
CA MET A 50 0.66 2.34 -0.49
C MET A 50 1.98 2.80 0.16
N ILE A 51 2.87 1.86 0.48
CA ILE A 51 4.21 2.15 1.01
C ILE A 51 5.04 2.94 0.01
N VAL A 52 5.02 2.57 -1.27
CA VAL A 52 5.74 3.30 -2.33
C VAL A 52 5.18 4.72 -2.52
N ILE A 53 3.85 4.89 -2.50
CA ILE A 53 3.22 6.22 -2.54
C ILE A 53 3.69 7.07 -1.35
N ALA A 54 3.65 6.51 -0.14
CA ALA A 54 4.12 7.20 1.06
C ALA A 54 5.61 7.56 0.98
N PHE A 55 6.44 6.66 0.45
CA PHE A 55 7.86 6.89 0.23
C PHE A 55 8.11 8.04 -0.75
N ILE A 56 7.40 8.08 -1.87
CA ILE A 56 7.45 9.21 -2.82
C ILE A 56 7.02 10.51 -2.11
N GLY A 57 5.98 10.46 -1.27
CA GLY A 57 5.57 11.58 -0.43
C GLY A 57 6.68 12.06 0.52
N LEU A 58 7.43 11.14 1.13
CA LEU A 58 8.60 11.49 1.95
C LEU A 58 9.72 12.11 1.13
N LEU A 59 9.95 11.65 -0.10
CA LEU A 59 10.91 12.27 -1.01
C LEU A 59 10.51 13.72 -1.31
N ILE A 60 9.22 14.00 -1.51
CA ILE A 60 8.71 15.36 -1.70
C ILE A 60 8.96 16.21 -0.43
N VAL A 61 8.66 15.67 0.74
CA VAL A 61 8.85 16.36 2.03
C VAL A 61 10.33 16.58 2.33
N ARG A 62 11.23 15.71 1.86
CA ARG A 62 12.67 15.77 2.14
C ARG A 62 13.47 16.60 1.14
N TYR A 63 13.19 16.43 -0.14
CA TYR A 63 13.98 16.95 -1.25
C TYR A 63 13.25 18.03 -2.06
N GLY A 64 12.02 18.38 -1.68
CA GLY A 64 11.20 19.34 -2.38
C GLY A 64 10.29 18.71 -3.45
N PHE A 65 9.35 19.50 -3.95
CA PHE A 65 8.34 19.06 -4.91
C PHE A 65 8.86 19.14 -6.35
N LYS A 66 9.12 17.97 -6.96
CA LYS A 66 9.58 17.84 -8.36
C LYS A 66 8.51 17.17 -9.22
N VAL A 67 8.49 17.50 -10.52
CA VAL A 67 7.53 16.93 -11.48
C VAL A 67 7.62 15.40 -11.56
N SER A 68 8.83 14.84 -11.48
CA SER A 68 9.03 13.39 -11.49
C SER A 68 8.37 12.70 -10.29
N TYR A 69 8.44 13.29 -9.09
CA TYR A 69 7.77 12.76 -7.90
C TYR A 69 6.25 12.83 -8.02
N PHE A 70 5.74 13.93 -8.57
CA PHE A 70 4.31 14.06 -8.85
C PHE A 70 3.81 12.99 -9.84
N ALA A 71 4.52 12.81 -10.96
CA ALA A 71 4.18 11.80 -11.96
C ALA A 71 4.24 10.39 -11.38
N ALA A 72 5.28 10.07 -10.61
CA ALA A 72 5.41 8.78 -9.93
C ALA A 72 4.27 8.54 -8.93
N LEU A 73 3.87 9.55 -8.17
CA LEU A 73 2.77 9.45 -7.21
C LEU A 73 1.44 9.14 -7.93
N ILE A 74 1.13 9.85 -9.01
CA ILE A 74 -0.07 9.57 -9.82
C ILE A 74 -0.01 8.17 -10.41
N PHE A 75 1.13 7.79 -11.01
CA PHE A 75 1.29 6.46 -11.60
C PHE A 75 1.04 5.35 -10.57
N MET A 76 1.64 5.47 -9.38
CA MET A 76 1.45 4.49 -8.32
C MET A 76 0.04 4.51 -7.73
N ALA A 77 -0.63 5.66 -7.65
CA ALA A 77 -2.03 5.74 -7.24
C ALA A 77 -2.96 5.07 -8.26
N CYS A 78 -2.73 5.27 -9.56
CA CYS A 78 -3.45 4.56 -10.62
C CYS A 78 -3.19 3.04 -10.57
N TRP A 79 -1.94 2.64 -10.35
CA TRP A 79 -1.57 1.23 -10.14
C TRP A 79 -2.27 0.63 -8.92
N GLY A 80 -2.34 1.37 -7.81
CA GLY A 80 -3.04 0.96 -6.60
C GLY A 80 -4.55 0.80 -6.81
N LEU A 81 -5.18 1.72 -7.56
CA LEU A 81 -6.57 1.58 -7.97
C LEU A 81 -6.78 0.34 -8.85
N PHE A 82 -5.93 0.15 -9.86
CA PHE A 82 -6.00 -1.03 -10.73
C PHE A 82 -5.89 -2.33 -9.94
N ASN A 83 -4.91 -2.46 -9.05
CA ASN A 83 -4.77 -3.64 -8.20
C ASN A 83 -5.96 -3.82 -7.26
N GLY A 84 -6.46 -2.73 -6.65
CA GLY A 84 -7.64 -2.80 -5.79
C GLY A 84 -8.88 -3.27 -6.55
N PHE A 85 -9.09 -2.79 -7.78
CA PHE A 85 -10.16 -3.28 -8.63
C PHE A 85 -9.96 -4.74 -8.98
N ILE A 86 -8.79 -5.14 -9.49
CA ILE A 86 -8.51 -6.54 -9.84
C ILE A 86 -8.68 -7.45 -8.62
N HIS A 87 -8.16 -7.07 -7.46
CA HIS A 87 -8.30 -7.85 -6.25
C HIS A 87 -9.77 -8.00 -5.86
N TYR A 88 -10.53 -6.90 -5.85
CA TYR A 88 -11.96 -6.93 -5.54
C TYR A 88 -12.81 -7.65 -6.60
N THR A 89 -12.45 -7.59 -7.89
CA THR A 89 -13.25 -8.13 -9.00
C THR A 89 -12.80 -9.52 -9.46
N VAL A 90 -11.54 -9.91 -9.27
CA VAL A 90 -10.98 -11.22 -9.67
C VAL A 90 -11.05 -12.23 -8.54
N ASP A 91 -10.96 -11.82 -7.25
CA ASP A 91 -11.62 -12.59 -6.17
C ASP A 91 -13.13 -12.70 -6.45
N GLY A 92 -13.66 -11.80 -7.29
CA GLY A 92 -15.07 -11.58 -7.59
C GLY A 92 -15.57 -12.10 -8.95
N THR A 93 -14.97 -13.14 -9.55
CA THR A 93 -15.72 -13.91 -10.56
C THR A 93 -16.83 -14.70 -9.85
N PHE A 94 -17.87 -14.02 -9.35
CA PHE A 94 -18.86 -14.57 -8.41
C PHE A 94 -18.26 -15.19 -7.12
N GLY A 95 -17.04 -14.79 -6.75
CA GLY A 95 -16.18 -15.50 -5.79
C GLY A 95 -15.98 -14.86 -4.41
N GLY A 96 -16.70 -13.80 -4.05
CA GLY A 96 -16.92 -13.47 -2.62
C GLY A 96 -17.52 -14.65 -1.83
N TYR A 97 -17.94 -15.71 -2.55
CA TYR A 97 -18.39 -17.00 -2.05
C TYR A 97 -17.27 -18.01 -1.73
N LEU A 98 -16.11 -17.96 -2.41
CA LEU A 98 -14.98 -18.85 -2.15
C LEU A 98 -14.19 -18.41 -0.90
N ASP A 99 -14.31 -17.12 -0.55
CA ASP A 99 -13.61 -16.50 0.58
C ASP A 99 -14.41 -16.51 1.90
N ILE A 100 -15.56 -17.22 1.94
CA ILE A 100 -16.38 -17.33 3.14
C ILE A 100 -15.64 -18.18 4.18
N LYS A 101 -15.04 -17.49 5.16
CA LYS A 101 -14.39 -18.02 6.38
C LYS A 101 -12.98 -18.61 6.22
N GLN A 102 -12.29 -18.39 5.10
CA GLN A 102 -10.88 -18.81 4.96
C GLN A 102 -9.87 -17.85 5.60
N GLY A 103 -10.32 -16.77 6.26
CA GLY A 103 -9.44 -15.83 6.96
C GLY A 103 -8.92 -14.68 6.10
N PHE A 104 -9.54 -14.44 4.93
CA PHE A 104 -9.09 -13.46 3.93
C PHE A 104 -9.83 -12.12 3.89
N GLY A 105 -10.77 -11.86 4.77
CA GLY A 105 -11.49 -10.60 4.72
C GLY A 105 -12.18 -10.29 6.03
N LEU A 106 -11.45 -9.67 6.96
CA LEU A 106 -12.11 -8.94 8.01
C LEU A 106 -12.96 -7.84 7.38
N GLU A 107 -14.26 -7.87 7.66
CA GLU A 107 -15.16 -6.83 7.21
C GLU A 107 -14.98 -5.60 8.09
N ILE A 108 -14.73 -4.46 7.45
CA ILE A 108 -14.75 -3.15 8.09
C ILE A 108 -16.03 -2.47 7.62
N LEU A 109 -16.95 -2.21 8.56
CA LEU A 109 -18.27 -1.63 8.28
C LEU A 109 -19.10 -2.45 7.27
N GLY A 110 -18.98 -3.78 7.29
CA GLY A 110 -19.73 -4.69 6.41
C GLY A 110 -19.20 -4.77 4.97
N ALA A 111 -18.03 -4.19 4.69
CA ALA A 111 -17.31 -4.35 3.43
C ALA A 111 -15.95 -5.02 3.66
N HIS A 112 -15.57 -5.94 2.79
CA HIS A 112 -14.27 -6.61 2.84
C HIS A 112 -13.12 -5.60 2.71
N THR A 113 -11.98 -5.89 3.33
CA THR A 113 -10.79 -5.03 3.35
C THR A 113 -10.29 -4.63 1.96
N GLN A 114 -10.48 -5.47 0.94
CA GLN A 114 -10.13 -5.21 -0.46
C GLN A 114 -10.86 -3.99 -1.03
N PHE A 115 -12.15 -3.83 -0.69
CA PHE A 115 -12.93 -2.66 -1.11
C PHE A 115 -12.31 -1.35 -0.58
N TRP A 116 -11.85 -1.37 0.68
CA TRP A 116 -11.26 -0.21 1.32
C TRP A 116 -9.93 0.22 0.67
N VAL A 117 -9.21 -0.69 0.02
CA VAL A 117 -8.00 -0.34 -0.74
C VAL A 117 -8.34 0.56 -1.94
N ILE A 118 -9.46 0.30 -2.63
CA ILE A 118 -9.94 1.15 -3.72
C ILE A 118 -10.26 2.55 -3.17
N VAL A 119 -10.99 2.62 -2.05
CA VAL A 119 -11.35 3.87 -1.38
C VAL A 119 -10.10 4.66 -0.98
N VAL A 120 -9.11 4.00 -0.38
CA VAL A 120 -7.85 4.62 0.07
C VAL A 120 -7.06 5.21 -1.11
N ASN A 121 -6.88 4.45 -2.19
CA ASN A 121 -6.15 4.96 -3.36
C ASN A 121 -6.91 6.10 -4.06
N PHE A 122 -8.24 6.06 -4.06
CA PHE A 122 -9.04 7.20 -4.51
C PHE A 122 -8.84 8.43 -3.61
N CYS A 123 -8.82 8.23 -2.28
CA CYS A 123 -8.53 9.29 -1.32
C CYS A 123 -7.13 9.91 -1.54
N VAL A 124 -6.11 9.11 -1.89
CA VAL A 124 -4.77 9.64 -2.22
C VAL A 124 -4.85 10.68 -3.35
N LEU A 125 -5.55 10.37 -4.44
CA LEU A 125 -5.74 11.30 -5.56
C LEU A 125 -6.56 12.54 -5.15
N LEU A 126 -7.62 12.33 -4.36
CA LEU A 126 -8.47 13.41 -3.87
C LEU A 126 -7.69 14.37 -2.95
N PHE A 127 -6.92 13.85 -1.99
CA PHE A 127 -6.11 14.68 -1.09
C PHE A 127 -5.01 15.40 -1.85
N LEU A 128 -4.35 14.77 -2.83
CA LEU A 128 -3.38 15.43 -3.68
C LEU A 128 -4.02 16.60 -4.43
N GLY A 129 -5.19 16.38 -5.04
CA GLY A 129 -5.97 17.41 -5.72
C GLY A 129 -6.34 18.57 -4.79
N LEU A 130 -6.82 18.27 -3.57
CA LEU A 130 -7.15 19.28 -2.56
C LEU A 130 -5.92 20.09 -2.13
N ILE A 131 -4.78 19.45 -1.88
CA ILE A 131 -3.53 20.14 -1.55
C ILE A 131 -3.16 21.10 -2.67
N PHE A 132 -3.34 20.70 -3.93
CA PHE A 132 -2.99 21.55 -5.08
C PHE A 132 -3.96 22.72 -5.24
N ILE A 133 -5.27 22.49 -5.08
CA ILE A 133 -6.28 23.56 -5.12
C ILE A 133 -5.98 24.60 -4.03
N LEU A 134 -5.71 24.15 -2.80
CA LEU A 134 -5.43 25.02 -1.65
C LEU A 134 -4.12 25.83 -1.80
N ASN A 135 -3.18 25.37 -2.60
CA ASN A 135 -1.88 26.02 -2.84
C ASN A 135 -1.70 26.49 -4.29
N SER A 136 -2.78 26.55 -5.08
CA SER A 136 -2.77 26.78 -6.53
C SER A 136 -2.01 28.05 -6.95
N LYS A 137 -2.10 29.11 -6.15
CA LYS A 137 -1.41 30.39 -6.40
C LYS A 137 0.12 30.32 -6.28
N HIS A 138 0.64 29.36 -5.51
CA HIS A 138 2.05 29.31 -5.13
C HIS A 138 2.75 28.02 -5.57
N ILE A 139 2.02 27.04 -6.11
CA ILE A 139 2.57 25.71 -6.44
C ILE A 139 3.69 25.76 -7.49
N ALA A 140 3.58 26.65 -8.48
CA ALA A 140 4.60 26.83 -9.51
C ALA A 140 5.91 27.37 -8.92
N GLU A 141 5.81 28.30 -7.96
CA GLU A 141 6.98 28.85 -7.27
C GLU A 141 7.64 27.80 -6.36
N ILE A 142 6.83 27.03 -5.61
CA ILE A 142 7.30 25.92 -4.78
C ILE A 142 8.05 24.91 -5.64
N MET A 143 7.51 24.55 -6.80
CA MET A 143 8.13 23.60 -7.72
C MET A 143 9.46 24.12 -8.27
N LYS A 144 9.52 25.40 -8.65
CA LYS A 144 10.76 26.03 -9.16
C LYS A 144 11.88 25.99 -8.11
N LYS A 145 11.62 26.53 -6.91
CA LYS A 145 12.58 26.52 -5.79
C LYS A 145 12.99 25.11 -5.36
N SER A 146 12.08 24.14 -5.49
CA SER A 146 12.38 22.73 -5.23
C SER A 146 13.30 22.11 -6.28
N ALA A 147 13.18 22.52 -7.56
CA ALA A 147 14.10 22.11 -8.61
C ALA A 147 15.51 22.69 -8.40
N ASP A 148 15.57 23.93 -7.92
CA ASP A 148 16.81 24.65 -7.58
C ASP A 148 17.43 24.17 -6.24
N ASN A 149 16.81 23.19 -5.56
CA ASN A 149 17.21 22.62 -4.27
C ASN A 149 17.33 23.66 -3.13
N GLU A 150 16.59 24.76 -3.20
CA GLU A 150 16.65 25.85 -2.22
C GLU A 150 16.16 25.45 -0.82
N TYR A 151 15.42 24.34 -0.71
CA TYR A 151 14.77 23.90 0.53
C TYR A 151 15.54 22.85 1.35
N GLU A 152 16.73 22.43 0.90
CA GLU A 152 17.43 21.26 1.47
C GLU A 152 17.64 21.36 2.99
N LYS A 153 18.03 22.54 3.49
CA LYS A 153 18.33 22.76 4.91
C LYS A 153 17.06 22.87 5.75
N GLU A 154 16.05 23.57 5.26
CA GLU A 154 14.80 23.80 5.97
C GLU A 154 13.96 22.53 6.08
N LEU A 155 13.84 21.76 4.99
CA LEU A 155 13.05 20.52 4.96
C LEU A 155 13.67 19.43 5.83
N LYS A 156 15.00 19.39 5.94
CA LYS A 156 15.69 18.48 6.87
C LYS A 156 15.27 18.69 8.33
N ASN A 157 14.85 19.90 8.68
CA ASN A 157 14.47 20.28 10.03
C ASN A 157 12.95 20.43 10.23
N LEU A 158 12.14 20.14 9.20
CA LEU A 158 10.68 20.21 9.31
C LEU A 158 10.17 19.19 10.33
N PHE A 159 9.50 19.66 11.38
CA PHE A 159 8.99 18.81 12.45
C PHE A 159 8.04 17.72 11.95
N LEU A 160 7.01 18.08 11.19
CA LEU A 160 6.05 17.11 10.64
C LEU A 160 6.71 16.14 9.66
N GLY A 161 7.74 16.56 8.92
CA GLY A 161 8.50 15.66 8.06
C GLY A 161 9.31 14.63 8.86
N LYS A 162 9.87 15.01 10.02
CA LYS A 162 10.53 14.06 10.94
C LYS A 162 9.53 13.07 11.52
N VAL A 163 8.35 13.54 11.93
CA VAL A 163 7.27 12.67 12.43
C VAL A 163 6.83 11.68 11.33
N ALA A 164 6.62 12.15 10.10
CA ALA A 164 6.26 11.30 8.96
C ALA A 164 7.31 10.21 8.69
N ASN A 165 8.60 10.56 8.73
CA ASN A 165 9.69 9.58 8.59
C ASN A 165 9.67 8.53 9.71
N ILE A 166 9.47 8.94 10.96
CA ILE A 166 9.41 8.00 12.09
C ILE A 166 8.22 7.05 11.94
N VAL A 167 7.02 7.59 11.65
CA VAL A 167 5.81 6.78 11.42
C VAL A 167 6.04 5.76 10.30
N PHE A 168 6.61 6.21 9.19
CA PHE A 168 6.93 5.35 8.05
C PHE A 168 7.89 4.21 8.42
N ILE A 169 9.00 4.53 9.10
CA ILE A 169 10.02 3.54 9.52
C ILE A 169 9.40 2.51 10.47
N VAL A 170 8.65 2.96 11.47
CA VAL A 170 8.03 2.08 12.47
C VAL A 170 7.05 1.12 11.79
N ILE A 171 6.16 1.65 10.95
CA ILE A 171 5.12 0.83 10.30
C ILE A 171 5.74 -0.15 9.30
N ILE A 172 6.77 0.24 8.55
CA ILE A 172 7.49 -0.69 7.67
C ILE A 172 8.21 -1.78 8.45
N ALA A 173 8.78 -1.47 9.62
CA ALA A 173 9.42 -2.47 10.45
C ALA A 173 8.42 -3.55 10.88
N PHE A 174 7.24 -3.15 11.39
CA PHE A 174 6.16 -4.09 11.71
C PHE A 174 5.68 -4.85 10.48
N ASN A 175 5.49 -4.17 9.35
CA ASN A 175 5.03 -4.80 8.11
C ASN A 175 6.04 -5.82 7.58
N SER A 176 7.34 -5.55 7.73
CA SER A 176 8.43 -6.45 7.33
C SER A 176 8.50 -7.68 8.25
N ILE A 177 8.32 -7.49 9.56
CA ILE A 177 8.22 -8.61 10.51
C ILE A 177 7.00 -9.47 10.17
N GLN A 178 5.85 -8.85 9.89
CA GLN A 178 4.66 -9.58 9.47
C GLN A 178 4.91 -10.36 8.18
N ALA A 179 5.55 -9.75 7.17
CA ALA A 179 5.87 -10.41 5.90
C ALA A 179 6.76 -11.64 6.12
N PHE A 180 7.77 -11.52 6.98
CA PHE A 180 8.63 -12.64 7.33
C PHE A 180 7.86 -13.77 8.03
N VAL A 181 7.00 -13.44 8.99
CA VAL A 181 6.18 -14.43 9.72
C VAL A 181 5.24 -15.17 8.76
N THR A 182 4.54 -14.44 7.87
CA THR A 182 3.48 -15.02 7.03
C THR A 182 3.98 -15.63 5.72
N SER A 183 5.08 -15.12 5.17
CA SER A 183 5.53 -15.45 3.80
C SER A 183 6.95 -15.99 3.77
N GLY A 184 7.70 -15.88 4.87
CA GLY A 184 9.07 -16.37 4.97
C GLY A 184 10.10 -15.54 4.21
N VAL A 185 11.30 -16.12 4.08
CA VAL A 185 12.38 -15.55 3.26
C VAL A 185 12.21 -15.98 1.80
N PRO A 186 12.70 -15.21 0.83
CA PRO A 186 12.82 -15.72 -0.54
C PRO A 186 13.55 -17.09 -0.56
N PRO A 187 13.06 -18.11 -1.29
CA PRO A 187 12.02 -18.06 -2.31
C PRO A 187 10.60 -18.40 -1.82
N TYR A 188 10.30 -18.44 -0.53
CA TYR A 188 8.94 -18.73 -0.07
C TYR A 188 7.96 -17.61 -0.45
N LEU A 189 6.70 -17.97 -0.71
CA LEU A 189 5.61 -17.08 -1.08
C LEU A 189 4.49 -17.15 -0.03
N ALA A 190 3.69 -16.08 0.04
CA ALA A 190 2.51 -16.05 0.89
C ALA A 190 1.52 -17.13 0.41
N SER A 191 1.00 -17.92 1.34
CA SER A 191 0.03 -18.98 1.04
C SER A 191 -1.27 -18.42 0.45
N SER A 192 -1.83 -19.14 -0.52
CA SER A 192 -3.18 -18.87 -1.06
C SER A 192 -4.30 -19.35 -0.14
N THR A 193 -3.98 -20.04 0.97
CA THR A 193 -4.91 -20.41 2.05
C THR A 193 -4.24 -20.17 3.42
N PRO A 194 -3.95 -18.90 3.76
CA PRO A 194 -3.04 -18.58 4.82
C PRO A 194 -3.67 -18.94 6.16
N ALA A 195 -2.89 -19.67 6.95
CA ALA A 195 -3.19 -19.85 8.35
C ALA A 195 -3.24 -18.48 9.04
N ARG A 196 -4.14 -18.34 10.03
CA ARG A 196 -4.21 -17.17 10.90
C ARG A 196 -2.80 -16.83 11.41
N MET A 197 -2.44 -15.55 11.31
CA MET A 197 -1.15 -15.06 11.76
C MET A 197 -0.96 -15.41 13.24
N SER A 198 0.17 -16.03 13.54
CA SER A 198 0.55 -16.46 14.89
C SER A 198 2.03 -16.16 15.14
N LEU A 199 2.36 -15.72 16.35
CA LEU A 199 3.74 -15.55 16.78
C LEU A 199 4.41 -16.87 17.18
N ASP A 200 3.62 -17.95 17.27
CA ASP A 200 4.10 -19.31 17.46
C ASP A 200 4.73 -19.85 16.17
N SER A 201 6.04 -20.11 16.19
CA SER A 201 6.81 -20.54 15.02
C SER A 201 6.36 -21.87 14.45
N ASP A 202 5.78 -22.73 15.27
CA ASP A 202 5.31 -24.06 14.86
C ASP A 202 4.07 -23.97 13.96
N LYS A 203 3.43 -22.79 13.90
CA LYS A 203 2.25 -22.51 13.08
C LYS A 203 2.57 -21.70 11.83
N TRP A 204 3.85 -21.43 11.56
CA TRP A 204 4.24 -20.70 10.36
C TRP A 204 4.20 -21.64 9.15
N PHE A 205 3.52 -21.21 8.09
CA PHE A 205 3.35 -21.99 6.88
C PHE A 205 3.87 -21.19 5.69
N TRP A 206 4.93 -21.69 5.07
CA TRP A 206 5.63 -21.02 3.98
C TRP A 206 5.58 -21.91 2.74
N GLU A 207 4.99 -21.43 1.66
CA GLU A 207 4.79 -22.22 0.45
C GLU A 207 5.86 -21.92 -0.60
N LYS A 208 6.32 -22.96 -1.31
CA LYS A 208 7.25 -22.86 -2.43
C LYS A 208 6.65 -23.35 -3.75
N ASP A 209 5.51 -24.04 -3.67
CA ASP A 209 4.94 -24.83 -4.77
C ASP A 209 4.51 -23.97 -5.97
N HIS A 210 4.23 -22.68 -5.73
CA HIS A 210 3.89 -21.71 -6.78
C HIS A 210 5.04 -21.39 -7.75
N TRP A 211 6.29 -21.76 -7.42
CA TRP A 211 7.42 -21.59 -8.35
C TRP A 211 7.47 -22.64 -9.45
N GLU A 212 6.77 -23.77 -9.30
CA GLU A 212 6.79 -24.86 -10.26
C GLU A 212 5.74 -24.70 -11.39
N SER A 213 5.07 -23.55 -11.49
CA SER A 213 4.22 -23.26 -12.64
C SER A 213 5.09 -23.14 -13.90
N THR A 214 5.03 -24.13 -14.77
CA THR A 214 5.61 -24.04 -16.11
C THR A 214 4.93 -22.91 -16.85
N PHE A 215 5.64 -21.79 -17.03
CA PHE A 215 5.27 -20.76 -18.02
C PHE A 215 5.32 -21.41 -19.40
N ASP A 216 4.21 -21.99 -19.83
CA ASP A 216 4.04 -22.46 -21.20
C ASP A 216 3.20 -21.45 -21.97
N PHE A 217 3.87 -20.67 -22.83
CA PHE A 217 3.21 -19.72 -23.73
C PHE A 217 2.27 -20.40 -24.74
N ARG A 218 2.22 -21.74 -24.77
CA ARG A 218 1.35 -22.56 -25.63
C ARG A 218 0.14 -23.15 -24.90
N PHE A 219 0.02 -22.97 -23.58
CA PHE A 219 -1.13 -23.47 -22.84
C PHE A 219 -2.38 -22.67 -23.19
N ASP A 220 -3.51 -23.38 -23.31
CA ASP A 220 -4.83 -22.77 -23.40
C ASP A 220 -5.11 -22.06 -22.06
N TRP A 221 -5.50 -20.78 -22.13
CA TRP A 221 -5.83 -19.99 -20.95
C TRP A 221 -7.23 -20.31 -20.40
N ASN A 222 -7.95 -21.23 -21.04
CA ASN A 222 -9.21 -21.74 -20.53
C ASN A 222 -8.96 -22.52 -19.23
N PRO A 223 -9.77 -22.29 -18.18
CA PRO A 223 -9.75 -23.14 -17.01
C PRO A 223 -10.07 -24.58 -17.41
N GLU A 224 -9.41 -25.55 -16.76
CA GLU A 224 -9.78 -26.95 -16.91
C GLU A 224 -11.27 -27.10 -16.56
N LEU A 225 -12.03 -27.66 -17.50
CA LEU A 225 -13.44 -27.91 -17.27
C LEU A 225 -13.57 -28.91 -16.11
N PRO A 226 -14.49 -28.69 -15.16
CA PRO A 226 -14.72 -29.65 -14.11
C PRO A 226 -15.16 -30.99 -14.73
N ASP A 227 -14.72 -32.09 -14.14
CA ASP A 227 -15.20 -33.43 -14.49
C ASP A 227 -16.71 -33.50 -14.23
N LEU A 228 -17.50 -33.27 -15.28
CA LEU A 228 -18.94 -33.45 -15.22
C LEU A 228 -19.21 -34.97 -15.26
N PRO A 229 -20.00 -35.51 -14.32
CA PRO A 229 -20.42 -36.90 -14.42
C PRO A 229 -21.24 -37.09 -15.70
N GLU A 230 -20.96 -38.16 -16.43
CA GLU A 230 -21.71 -38.60 -17.61
C GLU A 230 -23.18 -38.90 -17.30
#